data_AF-A0A542AZF0-F1
#
_entry.id   AF-A0A542AZF0-F1
#
_cell.length_a   1.000
_cell.length_b   1.000
_cell.length_c   1.000
_cell.angle_alpha   90.00
_cell.angle_beta   90.00
_cell.angle_gamma   90.00
#
_symmetry.space_group_name_H-M   'P 1'
#
loop_
_entity.id
_entity.type
_entity.pdbx_description
1 polymer ?
#
loop_
_entity_poly.entity_id
_entity_poly.type
_entity_poly.pdbx_seq_one_letter_code
_entity_poly.pdbx_strand_id
1 'polypeptide(L)'
;MKFKEMVSERPFWKSVFWLGLSFLVLYNVITMLFEYGGFEFTRFFEERTANGKLARFIIGQLIASFLYGFILSFGQFRSKEKKE
;
A
#
# COMPACT_ATOMS: atom_id res chain seq x y z
N MET A 1 -8.06 -1.62 23.11
CA MET A 1 -8.83 -0.60 22.41
C MET A 1 -9.88 -1.32 21.65
N LYS A 2 -11.10 -0.80 21.73
CA LYS A 2 -12.14 -1.24 20.81
C LYS A 2 -11.73 -0.76 19.42
N PHE A 3 -11.99 -1.57 18.38
CA PHE A 3 -11.69 -1.22 16.99
C PHE A 3 -12.11 0.21 16.63
N LYS A 4 -13.27 0.64 17.14
CA LYS A 4 -13.82 1.98 16.94
C LYS A 4 -12.95 3.11 17.51
N GLU A 5 -12.29 2.90 18.64
CA GLU A 5 -11.38 3.88 19.23
C GLU A 5 -10.11 4.00 18.38
N MET A 6 -9.53 2.86 18.00
CA MET A 6 -8.30 2.83 17.19
C MET A 6 -8.48 3.52 15.83
N VAL A 7 -9.59 3.24 15.14
CA VAL A 7 -9.89 3.86 13.83
C VAL A 7 -10.32 5.32 13.97
N SER A 8 -10.71 5.77 15.18
CA SER A 8 -10.98 7.20 15.43
C SER A 8 -9.73 8.04 15.63
N GLU A 9 -8.58 7.41 15.88
CA GLU A 9 -7.33 8.11 16.12
C GLU A 9 -6.67 8.64 14.83
N ARG A 10 -6.31 9.93 14.81
CA ARG A 10 -5.51 10.50 13.70
C ARG A 10 -4.17 9.78 13.48
N PRO A 11 -3.40 9.41 14.53
CA PRO A 11 -2.17 8.61 14.38
C PRO A 11 -2.34 7.29 13.62
N PHE A 12 -3.49 6.62 13.76
CA PHE A 12 -3.79 5.38 13.05
C PHE A 12 -3.80 5.63 11.54
N TRP A 13 -4.60 6.59 11.07
CA TRP A 13 -4.69 6.91 9.64
C TRP A 13 -3.38 7.44 9.05
N LYS A 14 -2.60 8.18 9.84
CA LYS A 14 -1.24 8.58 9.43
C LYS A 14 -0.35 7.35 9.20
N SER A 15 -0.45 6.34 10.07
CA SER A 15 0.30 5.08 9.91
C SER A 15 -0.17 4.30 8.69
N VAL A 16 -1.50 4.21 8.47
CA VAL A 16 -2.09 3.56 7.29
C VAL A 16 -1.56 4.19 6.01
N PHE A 17 -1.55 5.53 5.94
CA PHE A 17 -1.06 6.27 4.79
C PHE A 17 0.42 6.01 4.53
N TRP A 18 1.29 6.14 5.53
CA TRP A 18 2.73 5.94 5.35
C TRP A 18 3.10 4.50 5.00
N LEU A 19 2.47 3.52 5.63
CA LEU A 19 2.69 2.09 5.34
C LEU A 19 2.17 1.71 3.97
N GLY A 20 0.97 2.19 3.60
CA GLY A 20 0.40 1.97 2.28
C GLY A 20 1.22 2.63 1.17
N LEU A 21 1.66 3.87 1.37
CA LEU A 21 2.52 4.57 0.41
C LEU A 21 3.87 3.87 0.24
N SER A 22 4.49 3.43 1.34
CA SER A 22 5.74 2.68 1.30
C SER A 22 5.58 1.36 0.54
N PHE A 23 4.50 0.63 0.80
CA PHE A 23 4.17 -0.59 0.07
C PHE A 23 3.96 -0.33 -1.42
N LEU A 24 3.22 0.73 -1.79
CA LEU A 24 3.00 1.09 -3.18
C LEU A 24 4.32 1.33 -3.91
N VAL A 25 5.22 2.12 -3.33
CA VAL A 25 6.53 2.41 -3.93
C VAL A 25 7.37 1.15 -4.04
N LEU A 26 7.53 0.41 -2.94
CA LEU A 26 8.35 -0.81 -2.90
C LEU A 26 7.81 -1.88 -3.84
N TYR A 27 6.50 -2.08 -3.89
CA TYR A 27 5.86 -3.04 -4.78
C TYR A 27 6.19 -2.73 -6.24
N ASN A 28 6.01 -1.48 -6.69
CA ASN A 28 6.32 -1.12 -8.07
C ASN A 28 7.81 -1.24 -8.39
N VAL A 29 8.69 -0.81 -7.47
CA VAL A 29 10.15 -0.89 -7.65
C VAL A 29 10.61 -2.35 -7.74
N ILE A 30 10.20 -3.20 -6.80
CA ILE A 30 10.57 -4.62 -6.78
C ILE A 30 10.01 -5.32 -8.01
N THR A 31 8.74 -5.08 -8.34
CA THR A 31 8.11 -5.67 -9.51
C THR A 31 8.84 -5.28 -10.79
N MET A 32 9.22 -4.01 -10.93
CA MET A 32 9.98 -3.53 -12.09
C MET A 32 11.36 -4.19 -12.19
N LEU A 33 12.09 -4.25 -11.08
CA LEU A 33 13.41 -4.89 -11.05
C LEU A 33 13.34 -6.38 -11.41
N PHE A 34 12.32 -7.09 -10.93
CA PHE A 34 12.18 -8.53 -11.15
C PHE A 34 11.60 -8.87 -12.53
N GLU A 35 10.61 -8.13 -13.01
CA GLU A 35 9.95 -8.40 -14.30
C GLU A 35 10.75 -7.88 -15.49
N TYR A 36 11.42 -6.73 -15.36
CA TYR A 36 12.11 -6.06 -16.48
C TYR A 36 13.64 -6.10 -16.34
N GLY A 37 14.18 -6.68 -15.25
CA GLY A 37 15.62 -6.81 -15.04
C GLY A 37 16.34 -5.48 -14.77
N GLY A 38 15.60 -4.40 -14.51
CA GLY A 38 16.14 -3.05 -14.37
C GLY A 38 15.05 -2.00 -14.10
N PHE A 39 15.43 -0.72 -14.08
CA PHE A 39 14.52 0.40 -13.87
C PHE A 39 13.90 0.89 -15.19
N GLU A 40 12.95 0.12 -15.73
CA GLU A 40 12.27 0.39 -17.00
C GLU A 40 10.86 0.98 -16.79
N PHE A 41 10.80 2.22 -16.28
CA PHE A 41 9.53 2.88 -15.94
C PHE A 41 8.57 3.01 -17.12
N THR A 42 9.06 3.43 -18.28
CA THR A 42 8.22 3.68 -19.46
C THR A 42 7.50 2.42 -19.90
N ARG A 43 8.22 1.31 -20.09
CA ARG A 43 7.64 0.02 -20.48
C ARG A 43 6.69 -0.53 -19.43
N PHE A 44 7.07 -0.44 -18.16
CA PHE A 44 6.26 -0.89 -17.03
C PHE A 44 4.89 -0.22 -17.00
N PHE A 45 4.84 1.10 -17.18
CA PHE A 45 3.58 1.84 -17.20
C PHE A 45 2.82 1.60 -18.48
N GLU A 46 3.47 1.59 -19.64
CA GLU A 46 2.82 1.39 -20.94
C GLU A 46 2.09 0.05 -21.01
N GLU A 47 2.72 -1.06 -20.62
CA GLU A 47 2.09 -2.39 -20.63
C GLU A 47 0.92 -2.51 -19.64
N ARG A 48 1.03 -1.88 -18.47
CA ARG A 48 0.00 -1.95 -17.42
C ARG A 48 -1.15 -0.98 -17.63
N THR A 49 -0.95 0.07 -18.41
CA THR A 49 -1.97 1.12 -18.64
C THR A 49 -2.60 1.06 -20.04
N ALA A 50 -1.96 0.39 -20.99
CA ALA A 50 -2.50 0.17 -22.34
C ALA A 50 -3.87 -0.54 -22.32
N ASN A 51 -4.63 -0.33 -23.41
CA ASN A 51 -5.93 -0.95 -23.66
C ASN A 51 -7.01 -0.65 -22.60
N GLY A 52 -7.04 0.56 -22.06
CA GLY A 52 -8.07 0.99 -21.10
C GLY A 52 -7.92 0.39 -19.70
N LYS A 53 -6.80 -0.29 -19.42
CA LYS A 53 -6.53 -0.93 -18.12
C LYS A 53 -6.01 0.04 -17.06
N LEU A 54 -5.72 1.30 -17.43
CA LEU A 54 -5.23 2.34 -16.52
C LEU A 54 -6.09 2.49 -15.26
N ALA A 55 -7.43 2.51 -15.40
CA ALA A 55 -8.34 2.60 -14.26
C ALA A 55 -8.19 1.38 -13.32
N ARG A 56 -8.13 0.17 -13.88
CA ARG A 56 -7.92 -1.07 -13.11
C ARG A 56 -6.57 -1.07 -12.41
N PHE A 57 -5.53 -0.56 -13.06
CA PHE A 57 -4.19 -0.48 -12.49
C PHE A 57 -4.12 0.49 -11.31
N ILE A 58 -4.68 1.70 -11.46
CA ILE A 58 -4.71 2.71 -10.39
C ILE A 58 -5.58 2.22 -9.22
N ILE A 59 -6.80 1.77 -9.49
CA ILE A 59 -7.73 1.28 -8.46
C ILE A 59 -7.12 0.08 -7.73
N GLY A 60 -6.53 -0.87 -8.48
CA GLY A 60 -5.87 -2.03 -7.91
C GLY A 60 -4.72 -1.65 -6.97
N GLN A 61 -3.87 -0.70 -7.38
CA GLN A 61 -2.80 -0.20 -6.52
C GLN A 61 -3.32 0.53 -5.28
N LEU A 62 -4.33 1.38 -5.42
CA LEU A 62 -4.93 2.09 -4.27
C LEU A 62 -5.56 1.12 -3.29
N ILE A 63 -6.31 0.12 -3.76
CA ILE A 63 -6.90 -0.90 -2.89
C ILE A 63 -5.81 -1.74 -2.23
N ALA A 64 -4.82 -2.23 -2.97
CA ALA A 64 -3.76 -3.07 -2.41
C ALA A 64 -2.92 -2.34 -1.36
N SER A 65 -2.48 -1.11 -1.68
CA SER A 65 -1.71 -0.27 -0.76
C SER A 65 -2.52 0.12 0.47
N PHE A 66 -3.80 0.46 0.31
CA PHE A 66 -4.69 0.72 1.41
C PHE A 66 -4.85 -0.49 2.33
N LEU A 67 -5.17 -1.66 1.78
CA LEU A 67 -5.36 -2.88 2.56
C LEU A 67 -4.09 -3.25 3.32
N TYR A 68 -2.92 -3.19 2.66
CA TYR A 68 -1.65 -3.44 3.33
C TYR A 68 -1.40 -2.46 4.49
N GLY A 69 -1.54 -1.16 4.22
CA GLY A 69 -1.36 -0.12 5.23
C GLY A 69 -2.33 -0.28 6.40
N PHE A 70 -3.58 -0.65 6.13
CA PHE A 70 -4.63 -0.86 7.13
C PHE A 70 -4.34 -2.07 8.00
N ILE A 71 -4.08 -3.23 7.39
CA ILE A 71 -3.81 -4.49 8.10
C ILE A 71 -2.58 -4.35 9.00
N LEU A 72 -1.49 -3.76 8.47
CA LEU A 72 -0.28 -3.57 9.26
C LEU A 72 -0.45 -2.55 10.38
N SER A 73 -1.08 -1.40 10.12
CA SER A 73 -1.34 -0.41 11.16
C SER A 73 -2.23 -0.99 12.27
N PHE A 74 -3.26 -1.74 11.89
CA PHE A 74 -4.12 -2.42 12.85
C PHE A 74 -3.34 -3.41 13.72
N GLY A 75 -2.48 -4.23 13.11
CA GLY A 75 -1.58 -5.13 13.83
C GLY A 75 -0.62 -4.40 14.78
N GLN A 76 -0.02 -3.29 14.32
CA GLN A 76 0.90 -2.48 15.11
C GLN A 76 0.22 -1.86 16.33
N PHE A 77 -0.94 -1.21 16.14
CA PHE A 77 -1.68 -0.58 17.24
C PHE A 77 -2.19 -1.63 18.22
N ARG A 78 -2.76 -2.75 17.74
CA ARG A 78 -3.20 -3.86 18.60
C ARG A 78 -2.05 -4.51 19.37
N SER A 79 -0.84 -4.56 18.81
CA SER A 79 0.32 -5.10 19.51
C SER A 79 0.86 -4.16 20.58
N LYS A 80 0.76 -2.84 20.40
CA LYS A 80 1.17 -1.86 21.43
C LYS A 80 0.34 -2.01 22.69
N GLU A 81 -0.97 -2.26 22.55
CA GLU A 81 -1.87 -2.46 23.69
C GLU A 81 -1.63 -3.74 24.50
N LYS A 82 -0.91 -4.72 23.96
CA LYS A 82 -0.54 -5.93 24.71
C LYS A 82 0.75 -5.77 25.49
N LYS A 83 1.51 -4.70 25.21
CA LYS A 83 2.81 -4.41 25.82
C LYS A 83 2.70 -3.38 26.97
N GLU A 84 1.57 -2.70 27.07
CA GLU A 84 1.14 -1.92 28.23
C GLU A 84 0.13 -2.72 29.06
#